data_AF-M3GYY5-F1
#
_entry.id   AF-M3GYY5-F1
#
_cell.length_a   1.000
_cell.length_b   1.000
_cell.length_c   1.000
_cell.angle_alpha   90.00
_cell.angle_beta   90.00
_cell.angle_gamma   90.00
#
_symmetry.space_group_name_H-M   'P 1'
#
loop_
_entity.id
_entity.type
_entity.pdbx_description
1 polymer ?
#
loop_
_entity_poly.entity_id
_entity_poly.type
_entity_poly.pdbx_seq_one_letter_code
_entity_poly.pdbx_strand_id
1 'polypeptide(L)'
;MIRLLIGLFQKFFDFKNNGTEYMRTASLPIYLVHHPVSLLTGYFVVHTSLGLAEKFLLHLLFVFGITFAIYHFLIRPFHWVNLILGNQTYTKKNL
;
A
#
# COMPACT_ATOMS: atom_id res chain seq x y z
N MET A 1 10.37 -9.24 -23.98
CA MET A 1 8.97 -9.35 -23.52
C MET A 1 8.63 -8.34 -22.43
N ILE A 2 9.36 -8.30 -21.29
CA ILE A 2 9.07 -7.38 -20.17
C ILE A 2 9.06 -5.89 -20.58
N ARG A 3 9.97 -5.48 -21.47
CA ARG A 3 10.09 -4.09 -21.95
C ARG A 3 8.89 -3.61 -22.77
N LEU A 4 8.23 -4.51 -23.50
CA LEU A 4 7.01 -4.18 -24.26
C LEU A 4 5.85 -3.91 -23.31
N LEU A 5 5.71 -4.72 -22.26
CA LEU A 5 4.66 -4.54 -21.25
C LEU A 5 4.85 -3.22 -20.48
N ILE A 6 6.09 -2.93 -20.08
CA ILE A 6 6.44 -1.66 -19.41
C ILE A 6 6.16 -0.47 -20.34
N GLY A 7 6.57 -0.55 -21.61
CA GLY A 7 6.32 0.52 -22.59
C GLY A 7 4.83 0.75 -22.88
N LEU A 8 4.04 -0.32 -22.92
CA LEU A 8 2.57 -0.22 -23.07
C LEU A 8 1.95 0.43 -21.84
N PHE A 9 2.35 0.02 -20.64
CA PHE A 9 1.84 0.59 -19.39
C PHE A 9 2.22 2.07 -19.25
N GLN A 10 3.45 2.44 -19.59
CA GLN A 10 3.89 3.84 -19.61
C GLN A 10 3.08 4.66 -20.63
N LYS A 11 2.80 4.13 -21.83
CA LYS A 11 2.02 4.86 -22.83
C LYS A 11 0.58 5.14 -22.39
N PHE A 12 -0.07 4.21 -21.69
CA PHE A 12 -1.48 4.33 -21.31
C PHE A 12 -1.73 4.82 -19.88
N PHE A 13 -0.77 4.68 -18.97
CA PHE A 13 -0.93 4.94 -17.53
C PHE A 13 0.09 5.94 -16.95
N ASP A 14 0.90 6.62 -17.77
CA ASP A 14 1.81 7.70 -17.31
C ASP A 14 1.05 9.03 -17.12
N PHE A 15 0.15 9.04 -16.14
CA PHE A 15 -0.56 10.25 -15.72
C PHE A 15 0.16 10.89 -14.53
N LYS A 16 0.70 12.10 -14.71
CA LYS A 16 1.18 12.93 -13.60
C LYS A 16 0.03 13.69 -12.93
N ASN A 17 -0.71 12.99 -12.07
CA ASN A 17 -1.69 13.60 -11.18
C ASN A 17 -1.36 13.32 -9.71
N ASN A 18 -1.97 14.08 -8.79
CA ASN A 18 -1.73 13.96 -7.35
C ASN A 18 -2.06 12.54 -6.82
N GLY A 19 -2.99 11.82 -7.46
CA GLY A 19 -3.35 10.44 -7.11
C GLY A 19 -2.26 9.44 -7.46
N THR A 20 -1.66 9.55 -8.65
CA THR A 20 -0.53 8.73 -9.09
C THR A 20 0.67 8.97 -8.18
N GLU A 21 0.94 10.23 -7.81
CA GLU A 21 2.02 10.56 -6.87
C GLU A 21 1.76 9.94 -5.49
N TYR A 22 0.53 10.03 -4.97
CA TYR A 22 0.12 9.38 -3.73
C TYR A 22 0.32 7.86 -3.80
N MET A 23 -0.15 7.19 -4.86
CA MET A 23 0.00 5.74 -5.04
C MET A 23 1.47 5.32 -5.12
N ARG A 24 2.29 6.09 -5.85
CA ARG A 24 3.73 5.86 -5.97
C ARG A 24 4.42 5.94 -4.60
N THR A 25 4.18 7.02 -3.86
CA THR A 25 4.74 7.24 -2.52
C THR A 25 4.16 6.28 -1.48
N ALA A 26 2.93 5.82 -1.63
CA ALA A 26 2.32 4.86 -0.71
C ALA A 26 2.84 3.42 -0.89
N SER A 27 3.27 3.06 -2.11
CA SER A 27 3.65 1.69 -2.47
C SER A 27 4.65 1.04 -1.50
N LEU A 28 5.76 1.72 -1.20
CA LEU A 28 6.84 1.19 -0.37
C LEU A 28 6.41 1.02 1.11
N PRO A 29 5.84 2.04 1.78
CA PRO A 29 5.31 1.87 3.13
C PRO A 29 4.21 0.81 3.23
N ILE A 30 3.26 0.80 2.29
CA ILE A 30 2.18 -0.20 2.26
C ILE A 30 2.78 -1.60 2.12
N TYR A 31 3.77 -1.78 1.24
CA TYR A 31 4.44 -3.07 1.09
C TYR A 31 5.11 -3.53 2.39
N LEU A 32 5.77 -2.65 3.12
CA LEU A 32 6.42 -3.03 4.39
C LEU A 32 5.40 -3.35 5.48
N VAL A 33 4.33 -2.57 5.59
CA VAL A 33 3.32 -2.72 6.64
C VAL A 33 2.31 -3.84 6.36
N HIS A 34 1.99 -4.14 5.09
CA HIS A 34 1.00 -5.17 4.80
C HIS A 34 1.45 -6.56 5.25
N HIS A 35 2.76 -6.85 5.24
CA HIS A 35 3.29 -8.15 5.64
C HIS A 35 2.95 -8.51 7.10
N PRO A 36 3.34 -7.70 8.10
CA PRO A 36 2.98 -7.99 9.50
C PRO A 36 1.47 -7.91 9.74
N VAL A 37 0.76 -6.97 9.09
CA VAL A 37 -0.71 -6.88 9.19
C VAL A 37 -1.39 -8.14 8.64
N SER A 38 -0.90 -8.68 7.53
CA SER A 38 -1.38 -9.92 6.93
C SER A 38 -1.13 -11.11 7.84
N LEU A 39 0.04 -11.19 8.47
CA LEU A 39 0.36 -12.24 9.43
C LEU A 39 -0.59 -12.23 10.63
N LEU A 40 -0.83 -11.06 11.21
CA LEU A 40 -1.77 -10.89 12.33
C LEU A 40 -3.21 -11.19 11.92
N THR A 41 -3.66 -10.64 10.79
CA THR A 41 -5.02 -10.86 10.29
C THR A 41 -5.25 -12.33 9.98
N GLY A 42 -4.31 -12.97 9.31
CA GLY A 42 -4.36 -14.38 8.98
C GLY A 42 -4.44 -15.26 10.22
N TYR A 43 -3.70 -14.92 11.27
CA TYR A 43 -3.79 -15.61 12.56
C TYR A 43 -5.22 -15.59 13.11
N PHE A 44 -5.91 -14.44 13.14
CA PHE A 44 -7.28 -14.37 13.64
C PHE A 44 -8.31 -15.04 12.70
N VAL A 45 -8.18 -14.83 11.39
CA VAL A 45 -9.14 -15.34 10.40
C VAL A 45 -9.14 -16.87 10.33
N VAL A 46 -7.97 -17.51 10.48
CA VAL A 46 -7.85 -18.97 10.42
C VAL A 46 -8.67 -19.67 11.50
N HIS A 47 -8.74 -19.11 12.71
CA HIS A 47 -9.48 -19.67 13.85
C HIS A 47 -11.00 -19.49 13.76
N THR A 48 -11.49 -18.72 12.77
CA THR A 48 -12.93 -18.50 12.62
C THR A 48 -13.59 -19.72 11.97
N SER A 49 -14.84 -20.04 12.33
CA SER A 49 -15.61 -21.15 11.75
C SER A 49 -16.18 -20.89 10.34
N LEU A 50 -15.71 -19.83 9.68
CA LEU A 50 -16.18 -19.40 8.36
C LEU A 50 -15.68 -20.32 7.24
N GLY A 51 -16.38 -20.30 6.10
CA GLY A 51 -15.93 -20.96 4.88
C GLY A 51 -14.71 -20.29 4.27
N LEU A 52 -14.11 -20.95 3.27
CA LEU A 52 -12.87 -20.49 2.64
C LEU A 52 -13.04 -19.12 1.96
N ALA A 53 -14.17 -18.92 1.28
CA ALA A 53 -14.46 -17.68 0.57
C ALA A 53 -14.65 -16.50 1.53
N GLU A 54 -15.39 -16.69 2.63
CA GLU A 54 -15.58 -15.63 3.63
C GLU A 54 -14.28 -15.31 4.36
N LYS A 55 -13.46 -16.33 4.68
CA LYS A 55 -12.12 -16.13 5.26
C LYS A 55 -11.25 -15.29 4.32
N PHE A 56 -11.23 -15.61 3.04
CA PHE A 56 -10.45 -14.86 2.06
C PHE A 56 -10.92 -13.41 1.93
N LEU A 57 -12.23 -13.18 1.82
CA LEU A 57 -12.80 -11.83 1.74
C LEU A 57 -12.51 -11.01 2.99
N LEU A 58 -12.68 -11.60 4.18
CA LEU A 58 -12.36 -10.93 5.43
C LEU A 58 -10.87 -10.59 5.50
N HIS A 59 -9.99 -11.56 5.22
CA HIS A 59 -8.56 -11.32 5.21
C HIS A 59 -8.18 -10.18 4.25
N LEU A 60 -8.69 -10.22 3.02
CA LEU A 60 -8.43 -9.19 2.02
C LEU A 60 -8.87 -7.80 2.51
N LEU A 61 -10.10 -7.68 2.99
CA LEU A 61 -10.66 -6.40 3.45
C LEU A 61 -9.93 -5.86 4.68
N PHE A 62 -9.62 -6.71 5.66
CA PHE A 62 -8.92 -6.31 6.87
C PHE A 62 -7.49 -5.90 6.56
N VAL A 63 -6.73 -6.69 5.81
CA VAL A 63 -5.33 -6.36 5.49
C VAL A 63 -5.27 -5.08 4.68
N PHE A 64 -6.10 -4.96 3.64
CA PHE A 64 -6.12 -3.77 2.80
C PHE A 64 -6.55 -2.54 3.59
N GLY A 65 -7.65 -2.64 4.34
CA GLY A 65 -8.19 -1.56 5.16
C GLY A 65 -7.21 -1.08 6.23
N ILE A 66 -6.64 -2.00 7.02
CA ILE A 66 -5.70 -1.68 8.09
C ILE A 66 -4.41 -1.07 7.51
N THR A 67 -3.86 -1.66 6.44
CA THR A 67 -2.60 -1.15 5.86
C THR A 67 -2.78 0.25 5.28
N PHE A 68 -3.89 0.50 4.57
CA PHE A 68 -4.21 1.84 4.07
C PHE A 68 -4.47 2.84 5.19
N ALA A 69 -5.17 2.43 6.26
CA ALA A 69 -5.40 3.28 7.42
C ALA A 69 -4.07 3.66 8.11
N ILE A 70 -3.19 2.68 8.35
CA ILE A 70 -1.86 2.95 8.93
C ILE A 70 -1.08 3.90 8.03
N TYR A 71 -1.08 3.68 6.71
CA TYR A 71 -0.40 4.58 5.80
C TYR A 71 -0.97 6.01 5.87
N HIS A 72 -2.29 6.16 5.78
CA HIS A 72 -2.94 7.46 5.68
C HIS A 72 -2.86 8.26 6.99
N PHE A 73 -3.03 7.61 8.15
CA PHE A 73 -3.10 8.27 9.44
C PHE A 73 -1.77 8.30 10.21
N LEU A 74 -0.86 7.34 9.97
CA LEU A 74 0.34 7.18 10.78
C LEU A 74 1.64 7.38 10.00
N ILE A 75 1.69 7.05 8.70
CA ILE A 75 2.92 7.18 7.91
C ILE A 75 2.94 8.51 7.17
N ARG A 76 1.83 8.85 6.50
CA ARG A 76 1.71 10.06 5.69
C ARG A 76 1.91 11.37 6.47
N PRO A 77 1.32 11.57 7.67
CA PRO A 77 1.48 12.84 8.38
C PRO A 77 2.82 12.94 9.14
N PHE A 78 3.45 11.81 9.50
CA PHE A 78 4.68 11.82 10.28
C PHE A 78 5.92 11.69 9.39
N HIS A 79 6.59 12.83 9.17
CA HIS A 79 7.80 12.92 8.33
C HIS A 79 8.90 11.90 8.71
N TRP A 80 9.11 11.68 10.00
CA TRP A 80 10.10 10.73 10.53
C TRP A 80 9.82 9.29 10.13
N VAL A 81 8.55 8.86 10.18
CA VAL A 81 8.15 7.50 9.84
C VAL A 81 8.36 7.26 8.34
N ASN A 82 8.03 8.25 7.51
CA ASN A 82 8.30 8.19 6.07
C ASN A 82 9.80 8.09 5.75
N LEU A 83 10.64 8.85 6.46
CA LEU A 83 12.09 8.81 6.31
C LEU A 83 12.68 7.44 6.68
N ILE A 84 12.27 6.87 7.82
CA ILE A 84 12.75 5.56 8.27
C ILE A 84 12.37 4.46 7.27
N LEU A 85 11.18 4.55 6.67
CA LEU A 85 10.71 3.61 5.66
C LEU A 85 11.32 3.85 4.27
N GLY A 86 12.29 4.77 4.15
CA GLY A 86 12.99 5.06 2.90
C GLY A 86 12.14 5.79 1.86
N ASN A 87 10.99 6.33 2.28
CA ASN A 87 10.10 7.01 1.37
C ASN A 87 10.60 8.43 1.13
N GLN A 88 10.88 8.77 -0.14
CA GLN A 88 11.24 10.13 -0.50
C GLN A 88 10.02 11.01 -0.33
N THR A 89 9.99 11.79 0.75
CA THR A 89 9.07 12.91 0.88
C THR A 89 9.42 13.91 -0.19
N TYR A 90 8.69 13.86 -1.32
CA TYR A 90 8.73 14.94 -2.29
C TYR A 90 8.08 16.16 -1.64
N THR A 91 8.89 16.92 -0.90
CA THR A 91 8.59 18.30 -0.61
C THR A 91 8.49 18.98 -1.95
N LYS A 92 7.26 19.31 -2.38
CA LYS A 92 7.05 20.29 -3.43
C LYS A 92 7.64 21.60 -2.90
N LYS A 93 8.92 21.84 -3.20
CA LYS A 93 9.60 23.09 -2.88
C LYS A 93 9.01 24.13 -3.83
N ASN A 94 7.92 24.77 -3.40
CA ASN A 94 7.47 26.02 -4.00
C ASN A 94 8.41 27.11 -3.49
N LEU A 95 9.51 27.34 -4.23
CA LEU A 95 10.30 28.57 -4.22
C LEU A 95 10.78 28.82 -5.64
#